data_AF-A0A350MLL6-F1
#
_entry.id   AF-A0A350MLL6-F1
#
_cell.length_a   1.000
_cell.length_b   1.000
_cell.length_c   1.000
_cell.angle_alpha   90.00
_cell.angle_beta   90.00
_cell.angle_gamma   90.00
#
_symmetry.space_group_name_H-M   'P 1'
#
loop_
_entity.id
_entity.type
_entity.pdbx_description
1 polymer ?
#
loop_
_entity_poly.entity_id
_entity_poly.type
_entity_poly.pdbx_seq_one_letter_code
_entity_poly.pdbx_strand_id
1 'polypeptide(L)' 'MRYIFNFPDIGEGLDEGTIAEWYVQKGQKIEAGEPIVNMETDKVVTDIPSPK' A
#
# COMPACT_ATOMS: atom_id res chain seq x y z
N MET A 1 -7.89 6.53 -16.93
CA MET A 1 -8.44 5.30 -16.32
C MET A 1 -8.15 5.35 -14.83
N ARG A 2 -9.15 5.13 -13.97
CA ARG A 2 -8.97 5.08 -12.51
C ARG A 2 -8.60 3.64 -12.16
N TYR A 3 -7.42 3.42 -11.58
CA TYR A 3 -7.06 2.13 -11.01
C TYR A 3 -7.59 2.08 -9.57
N ILE A 4 -8.31 1.03 -9.21
CA ILE A 4 -8.77 0.79 -7.84
C ILE A 4 -7.73 -0.13 -7.22
N PHE A 5 -6.96 0.44 -6.30
CA PHE A 5 -6.02 -0.33 -5.49
C PHE A 5 -6.84 -1.11 -4.45
N ASN A 6 -6.88 -2.43 -4.60
CA ASN A 6 -7.46 -3.30 -3.59
C ASN A 6 -6.41 -3.60 -2.53
N PHE A 7 -6.85 -3.70 -1.29
CA PHE A 7 -6.00 -4.10 -0.18
C PHE A 7 -5.31 -5.43 -0.52
N PRO A 8 -3.98 -5.47 -0.61
CA PRO A 8 -3.25 -6.68 -0.94
C PRO A 8 -3.20 -7.58 0.29
N ASP A 9 -2.93 -8.86 0.06
CA ASP A 9 -2.65 -9.78 1.15
C ASP A 9 -1.31 -9.39 1.80
N ILE A 10 -1.39 -8.83 3.01
CA ILE A 10 -0.24 -8.34 3.79
C ILE A 10 0.22 -9.34 4.86
N GLY A 11 -0.32 -10.55 4.85
CA GLY A 11 0.11 -11.65 5.71
C GLY A 11 -1.03 -12.60 6.04
N GLU A 12 -0.68 -13.87 6.24
CA GLU A 12 -1.64 -14.95 6.50
C GLU A 12 -2.49 -14.63 7.75
N GLY A 13 -3.78 -14.32 7.55
CA GLY A 13 -4.73 -13.98 8.62
C GLY A 13 -4.72 -12.52 9.08
N LEU A 14 -4.21 -11.59 8.27
CA LEU A 14 -4.31 -10.14 8.49
C LEU A 14 -5.35 -9.54 7.54
N ASP A 15 -6.61 -9.50 7.99
CA ASP A 15 -7.74 -8.95 7.21
C ASP A 15 -7.90 -7.43 7.35
N GLU A 16 -7.18 -6.82 8.29
CA GLU A 16 -7.24 -5.40 8.58
C GLU A 16 -5.85 -4.80 8.78
N GLY A 17 -5.67 -3.57 8.30
CA GLY A 17 -4.43 -2.82 8.40
C GLY A 17 -4.70 -1.33 8.43
N THR A 18 -3.95 -0.62 9.25
CA THR A 18 -4.01 0.83 9.36
C THR A 18 -2.98 1.45 8.43
N ILE A 19 -3.35 2.54 7.76
CA ILE A 19 -2.41 3.30 6.96
C ILE A 19 -1.59 4.17 7.90
N ALA A 20 -0.30 3.87 8.03
CA ALA A 20 0.61 4.65 8.83
C ALA A 20 1.03 5.92 8.09
N GLU A 21 1.48 5.78 6.84
CA GLU A 21 1.97 6.91 6.04
C GLU A 21 1.72 6.69 4.53
N TRP A 22 1.48 7.79 3.81
CA TRP A 22 1.48 7.80 2.35
C TRP A 22 2.80 8.37 1.83
N TYR A 23 3.54 7.58 1.04
CA TYR A 23 4.76 8.04 0.39
C TYR A 23 4.49 8.90 -0.85
N VAL A 24 3.26 8.89 -1.34
CA VAL A 24 2.86 9.50 -2.59
C VAL A 24 1.74 10.51 -2.39
N GLN A 25 1.74 11.54 -3.22
CA GLN A 25 0.70 12.57 -3.21
C GLN A 25 -0.23 12.46 -4.42
N LYS A 26 -1.43 13.03 -4.29
CA LYS A 26 -2.39 13.08 -5.39
C LYS A 26 -1.80 13.84 -6.59
N GLY A 27 -1.70 13.16 -7.73
CA GLY A 27 -1.15 13.72 -8.97
C GLY A 27 0.35 13.51 -9.15
N GLN A 28 1.04 12.91 -8.18
CA GLN A 28 2.41 12.46 -8.33
C GLN A 28 2.50 11.32 -9.34
N LYS A 29 3.55 11.33 -10.17
CA LYS A 29 3.88 10.19 -11.03
C LYS A 29 4.66 9.18 -10.20
N ILE A 30 4.25 7.93 -10.27
CA ILE A 30 4.87 6.78 -9.62
C ILE A 30 5.14 5.72 -10.68
N GLU A 31 6.20 4.95 -10.48
CA GLU A 31 6.58 3.83 -11.33
C GLU A 31 6.18 2.48 -10.70
N ALA A 32 6.03 1.46 -11.53
CA ALA A 32 5.75 0.10 -11.06
C ALA A 32 6.85 -0.36 -10.07
N GLY A 33 6.44 -0.85 -8.90
CA GLY A 33 7.35 -1.30 -7.86
C GLY A 33 7.77 -0.24 -6.85
N GLU A 34 7.49 1.05 -7.08
CA GLU A 34 7.75 2.08 -6.07
C GLU A 34 6.80 1.95 -4.87
N PRO A 35 7.26 2.09 -3.62
CA PRO A 35 6.41 2.04 -2.44
C PRO A 35 5.45 3.24 -2.42
N ILE A 36 4.15 2.97 -2.35
CA ILE A 36 3.10 4.00 -2.41
C ILE A 36 2.50 4.29 -1.03
N VAL A 37 2.40 3.29 -0.17
CA VAL A 37 1.79 3.42 1.16
C VAL A 37 2.46 2.48 2.14
N ASN A 38 2.67 2.98 3.35
CA ASN A 38 3.12 2.18 4.48
C ASN A 38 1.89 1.71 5.26
N MET A 39 1.78 0.40 5.41
CA MET A 39 0.68 -0.25 6.10
C MET A 39 1.19 -0.91 7.38
N GLU A 40 0.54 -0.58 8.48
CA GLU A 40 0.80 -1.17 9.79
C GLU A 40 -0.34 -2.12 10.15
N THR A 41 0.03 -3.35 10.47
CA THR A 41 -0.88 -4.37 11.00
C THR A 41 -0.53 -4.67 12.45
N ASP A 42 -1.38 -5.43 13.14
CA ASP A 42 -1.14 -5.87 14.52
C ASP A 42 0.20 -6.61 14.71
N LYS A 43 0.76 -7.18 13.64
CA LYS A 43 1.98 -8.00 13.72
C LYS A 43 3.19 -7.37 13.04
N VAL A 44 3.00 -6.69 11.91
CA VAL A 44 4.10 -6.26 11.03
C VAL A 44 3.75 -4.96 10.30
N VAL A 45 4.77 -4.14 10.05
CA VAL A 45 4.71 -3.00 9.13
C VAL A 45 5.20 -3.44 7.76
N THR A 46 4.44 -3.16 6.71
CA THR A 46 4.77 -3.53 5.33
C THR A 46 4.50 -2.39 4.37
N ASP A 47 5.45 -2.19 3.46
CA ASP A 47 5.35 -1.25 2.36
C ASP A 47 4.64 -1.88 1.18
N ILE A 48 3.63 -1.17 0.68
CA ILE A 48 2.86 -1.59 -0.48
C ILE A 48 3.46 -0.94 -1.72
N PRO A 49 3.95 -1.73 -2.69
CA PRO A 49 4.46 -1.21 -3.95
C PRO A 49 3.34 -0.85 -4.94
N SER A 50 3.64 0.03 -5.88
CA SER A 50 2.75 0.34 -7.00
C SER A 50 2.58 -0.89 -7.89
N PRO A 51 1.35 -1.31 -8.18
CA PRO A 51 1.09 -2.44 -9.06
C PRO A 51 1.39 -2.17 -10.54
N LYS A 52 1.52 -0.90 -10.95
CA LYS A 52 1.85 -0.45 -12.32
C LYS A 52 2.56 0.89 -12.33
#